data_AF-A0A4Y2NM32-F1
#
_entry.id   AF-A0A4Y2NM32-F1
#
_cell.length_a   1.000
_cell.length_b   1.000
_cell.length_c   1.000
_cell.angle_alpha   90.00
_cell.angle_beta   90.00
_cell.angle_gamma   90.00
#
_symmetry.space_group_name_H-M   'P 1'
#
loop_
_entity.id
_entity.type
_entity.pdbx_description
1 polymer ?
#
loop_
_entity_poly.entity_id
_entity_poly.type
_entity_poly.pdbx_seq_one_letter_code
_entity_poly.pdbx_strand_id
1 'polypeptide(L)'
;MWVPGHSGVSWNEKADSIAKQVSDFSPYIDWIASEDILSHLKKQSFQITEENYHKSKYQLLIGNIPDILTISKWTGNRVQDRLIARIISKTITTPGLLYRFNLHPDPLCRVCNEINDVSHILLKL
;
A
#
# COMPACT_ATOMS: atom_id res chain seq x y z
N MET A 1 -4.70 23.80 2.26
CA MET A 1 -5.61 23.46 3.37
C MET A 1 -4.74 23.09 4.55
N TRP A 2 -4.53 24.00 5.50
CA TRP A 2 -3.84 23.74 6.76
C TRP A 2 -4.79 22.97 7.69
N VAL A 3 -4.31 21.89 8.30
CA VAL A 3 -5.10 21.10 9.27
C VAL A 3 -4.68 21.53 10.69
N PRO A 4 -5.61 21.87 11.60
CA PRO A 4 -5.26 22.27 12.96
C PRO A 4 -4.78 21.07 13.78
N GLY A 5 -3.58 21.21 14.37
CA GLY A 5 -3.16 20.59 15.64
C GLY A 5 -3.07 19.06 15.70
N HIS A 6 -1.96 18.48 15.24
CA HIS A 6 -1.57 17.08 15.54
C HIS A 6 -0.80 16.94 16.87
N SER A 7 -0.93 17.90 17.80
CA SER A 7 -0.35 17.84 19.14
C SER A 7 -1.00 16.72 19.95
N GLY A 8 -0.21 15.92 20.67
CA GLY A 8 -0.66 14.76 21.46
C GLY A 8 -0.52 13.40 20.79
N VAL A 9 -0.10 13.33 19.52
CA VAL A 9 0.22 12.04 18.87
C VAL A 9 1.69 11.73 19.08
N SER A 10 1.98 10.76 19.94
CA SER A 10 3.36 10.45 20.40
C SER A 10 4.37 10.23 19.28
N TRP A 11 3.97 9.59 18.18
CA TRP A 11 4.84 9.37 17.02
C TRP A 11 5.11 10.63 16.21
N ASN A 12 4.15 11.54 16.13
CA ASN A 12 4.31 12.82 15.45
C ASN A 12 5.20 13.75 16.27
N GLU A 13 4.99 13.80 17.59
CA GLU A 13 5.83 14.58 18.50
C GLU A 13 7.28 14.08 18.50
N LYS A 14 7.48 12.77 18.44
CA LYS A 14 8.81 12.17 18.31
C LYS A 14 9.46 12.55 16.98
N ALA A 15 8.72 12.50 15.87
CA ALA A 15 9.23 12.91 14.56
C ALA A 15 9.60 14.40 14.54
N ASP A 16 8.77 15.26 15.12
CA ASP A 16 8.99 16.70 15.20
C ASP A 16 10.22 17.05 16.07
N SER A 17 10.37 16.38 17.22
CA SER A 17 11.55 16.51 18.10
C SER A 17 12.85 16.13 17.38
N ILE A 18 12.84 15.04 16.62
CA ILE A 18 14.00 14.60 15.82
C ILE A 18 14.31 15.62 14.72
N ALA A 19 13.29 16.10 14.00
CA ALA A 19 13.46 17.10 12.96
C ALA A 19 14.08 18.40 13.50
N LYS A 20 13.62 18.84 14.67
CA LYS A 20 14.15 20.02 15.36
C LYS A 20 15.60 19.84 15.78
N GLN A 21 15.95 18.71 16.39
CA GLN A 21 17.34 18.40 16.73
C GLN A 21 18.24 18.42 15.48
N VAL A 22 17.84 17.76 14.40
CA VAL A 22 18.64 17.71 13.16
C VAL A 22 18.83 19.11 12.56
N SER A 23 17.79 19.96 12.60
CA SER A 23 17.86 21.36 12.14
C SER A 23 18.79 22.22 13.01
N ASP A 24 18.82 21.98 14.31
CA ASP A 24 19.64 22.75 15.26
C ASP A 24 21.13 22.35 15.21
N PHE A 25 21.46 21.14 14.76
CA PHE A 25 22.82 20.56 14.80
C PHE A 25 23.55 20.46 13.45
N SER A 26 22.93 20.77 12.31
CA SER A 26 23.54 20.50 11.00
C SER A 26 23.76 21.73 10.10
N PRO A 27 24.97 22.34 10.12
CA PRO A 27 25.43 23.20 9.03
C PRO A 27 25.72 22.42 7.72
N TYR A 28 25.56 21.09 7.77
CA TYR A 28 25.86 20.12 6.71
C TYR A 28 24.60 19.72 5.92
N ILE A 29 23.47 20.41 6.04
CA ILE A 29 22.27 20.12 5.24
C ILE A 29 22.17 21.00 4.00
N ASP A 30 22.85 22.15 3.96
CA ASP A 30 22.75 23.07 2.82
C ASP A 30 23.52 22.61 1.57
N TRP A 31 24.47 21.68 1.72
CA TRP A 31 25.32 21.18 0.62
C TRP A 31 24.71 20.02 -0.19
N ILE A 32 23.66 19.38 0.31
CA ILE A 32 22.96 18.27 -0.36
C ILE A 32 21.50 18.65 -0.48
N ALA A 33 20.97 18.62 -1.70
CA ALA A 33 19.56 18.90 -1.93
C ALA A 33 18.68 17.93 -1.13
N SER A 34 17.64 18.45 -0.49
CA SER A 34 16.68 17.65 0.29
C SER A 34 16.06 16.52 -0.54
N GLU A 35 15.92 16.75 -1.85
CA GLU A 35 15.43 15.85 -2.87
C GLU A 35 16.33 14.62 -3.02
N ASP A 36 17.64 14.80 -2.96
CA ASP A 36 18.62 13.71 -3.08
C ASP A 36 18.59 12.82 -1.84
N ILE A 37 18.52 13.42 -0.64
CA ILE A 37 18.35 12.70 0.62
C ILE A 37 17.06 11.89 0.58
N LEU A 38 15.96 12.51 0.19
CA LEU A 38 14.65 11.86 0.11
C LEU A 38 14.65 10.72 -0.92
N SER A 39 15.27 10.95 -2.08
CA SER A 39 15.41 9.94 -3.13
C SER A 39 16.20 8.72 -2.63
N HIS A 40 17.32 8.96 -1.95
CA HIS A 40 18.16 7.92 -1.39
C HIS A 40 17.44 7.09 -0.31
N LEU A 41 16.80 7.77 0.65
CA LEU A 41 16.05 7.11 1.72
C LEU A 41 14.86 6.30 1.17
N LYS A 42 14.15 6.83 0.17
CA LYS A 42 13.10 6.07 -0.52
C LYS A 42 13.66 4.80 -1.14
N LYS A 43 14.76 4.90 -1.89
CA LYS A 43 15.41 3.76 -2.53
C LYS A 43 15.80 2.68 -1.51
N GLN A 44 16.44 3.08 -0.41
CA GLN A 44 16.79 2.16 0.68
C GLN A 44 15.55 1.52 1.31
N SER A 45 14.52 2.31 1.60
CA SER A 45 13.27 1.80 2.16
C SER A 45 12.61 0.76 1.26
N PHE A 46 12.61 0.97 -0.06
CA PHE A 46 12.07 0.00 -1.02
C PHE A 46 12.87 -1.31 -0.99
N GLN A 47 14.20 -1.23 -1.05
CA GLN A 47 15.08 -2.40 -1.01
C GLN A 47 14.86 -3.24 0.26
N ILE A 48 14.86 -2.59 1.43
CA ILE A 48 14.64 -3.28 2.71
C ILE A 48 13.26 -3.97 2.74
N THR A 49 12.23 -3.28 2.24
CA THR A 49 10.87 -3.83 2.23
C THR A 49 10.76 -5.04 1.31
N GLU A 50 11.35 -4.96 0.11
CA GLU A 50 11.37 -6.04 -0.88
C GLU A 50 12.14 -7.26 -0.36
N GLU A 51 13.34 -7.06 0.21
CA GLU A 51 14.11 -8.14 0.82
C GLU A 51 13.36 -8.83 1.97
N ASN A 52 12.72 -8.05 2.84
CA ASN A 52 11.93 -8.57 3.95
C ASN A 52 10.72 -9.36 3.45
N TYR A 53 10.06 -8.90 2.40
CA TYR A 53 8.96 -9.63 1.77
C TYR A 53 9.43 -10.97 1.22
N HIS A 54 10.51 -10.98 0.44
CA HIS A 54 11.08 -12.20 -0.14
C HIS A 54 11.53 -13.23 0.90
N LYS A 55 12.00 -12.79 2.06
CA LYS A 55 12.38 -13.66 3.19
C LYS A 55 11.19 -14.10 4.05
N SER A 56 10.01 -13.52 3.86
CA SER A 56 8.84 -13.81 4.68
C SER A 56 8.09 -15.07 4.23
N LYS A 57 7.31 -15.66 5.14
CA LYS A 57 6.37 -16.74 4.82
C LYS A 57 5.33 -16.35 3.75
N TYR A 58 5.11 -15.04 3.54
CA TYR A 58 4.12 -14.55 2.60
C TYR A 58 4.58 -14.67 1.14
N GLN A 59 5.88 -14.60 0.87
CA GLN A 59 6.41 -14.83 -0.48
C GLN A 59 6.02 -16.23 -1.00
N LEU A 60 6.06 -17.25 -0.15
CA LEU A 60 5.65 -18.61 -0.52
C LEU A 60 4.14 -18.74 -0.78
N LEU A 61 3.33 -17.94 -0.07
CA LEU A 61 1.86 -17.97 -0.16
C LEU A 61 1.32 -17.13 -1.32
N ILE A 62 1.93 -15.99 -1.58
CA ILE A 62 1.42 -14.95 -2.50
C ILE A 62 2.24 -14.90 -3.80
N GLY A 63 3.51 -15.32 -3.77
CA GLY A 63 4.41 -15.27 -4.93
C GLY A 63 4.98 -13.87 -5.18
N ASN A 64 5.50 -13.64 -6.38
CA ASN A 64 6.04 -12.33 -6.75
C ASN A 64 4.92 -11.28 -6.86
N ILE A 65 5.11 -10.12 -6.22
CA ILE A 65 4.20 -8.98 -6.38
C ILE A 65 4.58 -8.29 -7.70
N PRO A 66 3.65 -8.18 -8.68
CA PRO A 66 3.93 -7.44 -9.90
C PRO A 66 4.18 -5.96 -9.56
N ASP A 67 5.25 -5.39 -10.13
CA ASP A 67 5.60 -3.99 -9.92
C ASP A 67 4.42 -3.10 -10.31
N ILE A 68 4.10 -2.12 -9.48
CA ILE A 68 3.03 -1.16 -9.73
C ILE A 68 3.30 -0.34 -11.00
N LEU A 69 4.57 -0.24 -11.43
CA LEU A 69 4.95 0.36 -12.72
C LEU A 69 4.50 -0.46 -13.94
N THR A 70 4.28 -1.77 -13.77
CA THR A 70 3.61 -2.62 -14.78
C THR A 70 2.10 -2.33 -14.86
N ILE A 71 1.54 -1.66 -13.84
CA ILE A 71 0.17 -1.17 -13.81
C ILE A 71 0.21 0.29 -14.27
N SER A 72 0.46 0.49 -15.57
CA SER A 72 0.43 1.80 -16.23
C SER A 72 -0.91 2.51 -15.99
N LYS A 73 -1.01 3.80 -16.32
CA LYS A 73 -2.32 4.49 -16.40
C LYS A 73 -3.15 3.88 -17.53
N TRP A 74 -3.92 2.83 -17.25
CA TRP A 74 -4.71 2.10 -18.23
C TRP A 74 -5.73 2.99 -18.95
N THR A 75 -6.36 3.89 -18.20
CA THR A 75 -7.49 4.70 -18.67
C THR A 75 -7.21 6.20 -18.62
N GLY A 76 -6.12 6.63 -17.97
CA GLY A 76 -5.87 8.03 -17.63
C GLY A 76 -6.75 8.55 -16.48
N ASN A 77 -7.75 7.78 -16.03
CA ASN A 77 -8.59 8.07 -14.88
C ASN A 77 -8.13 7.28 -13.66
N ARG A 78 -7.63 8.01 -12.65
CA ARG A 78 -7.09 7.40 -11.42
C ARG A 78 -8.08 6.49 -10.68
N VAL A 79 -9.39 6.78 -10.73
CA VAL A 79 -10.40 5.96 -10.05
C VAL A 79 -10.58 4.62 -10.78
N GLN A 80 -10.65 4.65 -12.10
CA GLN A 80 -10.76 3.45 -12.93
C GLN A 80 -9.48 2.61 -12.86
N ASP A 81 -8.30 3.25 -12.94
CA ASP A 81 -7.01 2.56 -12.83
C ASP A 81 -6.86 1.83 -11.48
N ARG A 82 -7.33 2.44 -10.38
CA ARG A 82 -7.37 1.80 -9.06
C ARG A 82 -8.31 0.60 -9.01
N LEU A 83 -9.46 0.69 -9.67
CA LEU A 83 -10.41 -0.42 -9.75
C LEU A 83 -9.81 -1.58 -10.57
N ILE A 84 -9.21 -1.28 -11.72
CA ILE A 84 -8.52 -2.26 -12.57
C ILE A 84 -7.40 -2.94 -11.79
N ALA A 85 -6.55 -2.17 -11.10
CA ALA A 85 -5.48 -2.73 -10.27
C ALA A 85 -6.03 -3.71 -9.21
N ARG A 86 -7.13 -3.34 -8.53
CA ARG A 86 -7.79 -4.20 -7.54
C ARG A 86 -8.39 -5.46 -8.14
N ILE A 87 -8.92 -5.39 -9.35
CA ILE A 87 -9.44 -6.55 -10.09
C ILE A 87 -8.28 -7.50 -10.42
N ILE A 88 -7.21 -6.99 -11.01
CA ILE A 88 -6.03 -7.78 -11.42
C ILE A 88 -5.38 -8.42 -10.19
N SER A 89 -5.19 -7.66 -9.11
CA SER A 89 -4.61 -8.19 -7.87
C SER A 89 -5.59 -9.02 -7.03
N LYS A 90 -6.84 -9.20 -7.47
CA LYS A 90 -7.91 -9.90 -6.75
C LYS A 90 -8.20 -9.35 -5.34
N THR A 91 -8.05 -8.04 -5.15
CA THR A 91 -8.24 -7.34 -3.86
C THR A 91 -9.49 -6.47 -3.81
N ILE A 92 -10.35 -6.50 -4.84
CA ILE A 92 -11.65 -5.84 -4.77
C ILE A 92 -12.50 -6.47 -3.65
N THR A 93 -13.20 -5.63 -2.90
CA THR A 93 -14.02 -6.06 -1.77
C THR A 93 -15.18 -6.92 -2.26
N THR A 94 -15.10 -8.22 -1.96
CA THR A 94 -16.13 -9.22 -2.28
C THR A 94 -16.46 -10.02 -1.02
N PRO A 95 -17.67 -10.61 -0.89
CA PRO A 95 -18.00 -11.46 0.24
C PRO A 95 -16.99 -12.58 0.47
N GLY A 96 -16.52 -13.23 -0.61
CA GLY A 96 -15.50 -14.27 -0.56
C GLY A 96 -14.15 -13.77 -0.04
N LEU A 97 -13.72 -12.56 -0.41
CA LEU A 97 -12.50 -11.96 0.15
C LEU A 97 -12.65 -11.60 1.63
N LEU A 98 -13.76 -10.94 1.99
CA LEU A 98 -14.00 -10.49 3.37
C LEU A 98 -14.15 -11.66 4.35
N TYR A 99 -14.77 -12.75 3.92
CA TYR A 99 -14.91 -13.98 4.71
C TYR A 99 -13.55 -14.53 5.17
N ARG A 100 -12.51 -14.49 4.31
CA ARG A 100 -11.15 -14.93 4.66
C ARG A 100 -10.53 -14.14 5.81
N PHE A 101 -11.01 -12.92 6.05
CA PHE A 101 -10.56 -12.04 7.13
C PHE A 101 -11.54 -11.99 8.30
N ASN A 102 -12.56 -12.86 8.33
CA ASN A 102 -13.64 -12.85 9.32
C ASN A 102 -14.41 -11.51 9.38
N LEU A 103 -14.46 -10.78 8.26
CA LEU A 103 -15.17 -9.50 8.13
C LEU A 103 -16.55 -9.65 7.47
N HIS A 104 -16.89 -10.86 7.02
CA HIS A 104 -18.19 -11.17 6.43
C HIS A 104 -18.58 -12.61 6.82
N PRO A 105 -19.86 -12.88 7.17
CA PRO A 105 -20.26 -14.19 7.71
C PRO A 105 -20.43 -15.29 6.65
N ASP A 106 -20.71 -14.94 5.40
CA ASP A 106 -21.03 -15.90 4.33
C ASP A 106 -20.25 -15.57 3.04
N PRO A 107 -19.41 -16.46 2.50
CA PRO A 107 -18.66 -16.18 1.28
C PRO A 107 -19.48 -16.37 0.00
N LEU A 108 -20.70 -16.88 0.05
CA LEU A 108 -21.40 -17.42 -1.12
C LEU A 108 -22.20 -16.38 -1.93
N CYS A 109 -22.34 -16.67 -3.22
CA CYS A 109 -23.22 -15.96 -4.14
C CYS A 109 -24.68 -16.39 -3.93
N ARG A 110 -25.61 -15.44 -3.82
CA ARG A 110 -27.03 -15.73 -3.59
C ARG A 110 -27.75 -16.40 -4.76
N VAL A 111 -27.19 -16.35 -5.97
CA VAL A 111 -27.83 -16.86 -7.19
C VAL A 111 -27.39 -18.30 -7.47
N CYS A 112 -26.09 -18.56 -7.45
CA CYS A 112 -25.51 -19.84 -7.87
C CYS A 112 -24.84 -20.63 -6.72
N ASN A 113 -24.79 -20.07 -5.50
CA ASN A 113 -24.23 -20.70 -4.31
C ASN A 113 -22.72 -21.04 -4.39
N GLU A 114 -21.99 -20.44 -5.31
CA GLU A 114 -20.53 -20.51 -5.44
C GLU A 114 -19.84 -19.43 -4.60
N ILE A 115 -18.53 -19.55 -4.35
CA ILE A 115 -17.75 -18.50 -3.64
C ILE A 115 -17.81 -17.20 -4.44
N ASN A 116 -18.29 -16.13 -3.80
CA ASN A 116 -18.40 -14.82 -4.40
C ASN A 116 -17.07 -14.07 -4.32
N ASP A 117 -16.14 -14.46 -5.19
CA ASP A 117 -14.86 -13.80 -5.40
C ASP A 117 -14.80 -13.06 -6.76
N VAL A 118 -13.66 -12.43 -7.05
CA VAL A 118 -13.46 -11.66 -8.30
C VAL A 118 -13.61 -12.54 -9.54
N SER A 119 -13.15 -13.78 -9.47
CA SER A 119 -13.23 -14.71 -10.60
C SER A 119 -14.68 -15.12 -10.86
N HIS A 120 -15.46 -15.37 -9.81
CA HIS A 120 -16.89 -15.61 -9.91
C HIS A 120 -17.63 -14.41 -10.54
N ILE A 121 -17.37 -13.19 -10.06
CA ILE A 121 -18.02 -11.96 -10.59
C ILE A 121 -17.71 -11.75 -12.08
N LEU A 122 -16.47 -11.99 -12.51
CA LEU A 122 -16.07 -11.70 -13.89
C LEU A 122 -16.44 -12.78 -14.90
N LEU A 123 -16.54 -14.04 -14.46
CA LEU A 123 -16.60 -15.20 -15.37
C LEU A 123 -17.89 -16.01 -15.28
N LYS A 124 -18.68 -15.85 -14.21
CA LYS A 124 -19.75 -16.79 -13.87
C LYS A 124 -21.04 -16.14 -13.33
N LEU A 125 -21.24 -14.84 -13.55
CA LEU A 125 -22.49 -14.15 -13.20
C LEU A 125 -23.71 -14.77 -13.90
#